data_AF-A4NYA5-F1
#
_entry.id   AF-A4NYA5-F1
#
_cell.length_a   1.000
_cell.length_b   1.000
_cell.length_c   1.000
_cell.angle_alpha   90.00
_cell.angle_beta   90.00
_cell.angle_gamma   90.00
#
_symmetry.space_group_name_H-M   'P 1'
#
loop_
_entity.id
_entity.type
_entity.pdbx_description
1 polymer ?
#
loop_
_entity_poly.entity_id
_entity_poly.type
_entity_poly.pdbx_seq_one_letter_code
_entity_poly.pdbx_strand_id
1 'polypeptide(L)'
;MQENTDEFIRQVVPHELAHLIVYQMFGRVKPHGKEWQLVMNEIFKLPADTCHQFDIKNVQGKTFEYRCACQTHFLTIRRHNKIMKENIEYLCKKCRGKLVFVDDEE
;
A
#
# COMPACT_ATOMS: atom_id res chain seq x y z
N MET A 1 0.03 -10.11 16.14
CA MET A 1 -0.97 -9.06 15.85
C MET A 1 -0.83 -7.84 16.79
N GLN A 2 0.36 -7.49 17.29
CA GLN A 2 0.47 -6.37 18.24
C GLN A 2 1.81 -5.65 18.14
N GLU A 3 2.21 -5.30 16.93
CA GLU A 3 3.19 -4.24 16.77
C GLU A 3 2.48 -3.07 16.11
N ASN A 4 2.70 -1.86 16.65
CA ASN A 4 2.17 -0.58 16.16
C ASN A 4 0.67 -0.28 16.44
N THR A 5 0.00 -0.97 17.37
CA THR A 5 -1.44 -0.72 17.67
C THR A 5 -1.70 0.74 18.10
N ASP A 6 -0.88 1.29 18.98
CA ASP A 6 -1.08 2.65 19.49
C ASP A 6 -0.83 3.71 18.42
N GLU A 7 0.19 3.52 17.58
CA GLU A 7 0.48 4.43 16.48
C GLU A 7 -0.59 4.36 15.39
N PHE A 8 -1.09 3.15 15.10
CA PHE A 8 -2.23 2.95 14.22
C PHE A 8 -3.48 3.68 14.74
N ILE A 9 -3.81 3.51 16.03
CA ILE A 9 -4.96 4.18 16.64
C ILE A 9 -4.78 5.70 16.61
N ARG A 10 -3.58 6.21 16.89
CA ARG A 10 -3.34 7.65 16.94
C ARG A 10 -3.28 8.32 15.57
N GLN A 11 -2.87 7.61 14.52
CA GLN A 11 -2.71 8.21 13.19
C GLN A 11 -3.81 7.80 12.21
N VAL A 12 -4.08 6.50 12.08
CA VAL A 12 -4.99 5.98 11.05
C VAL A 12 -6.45 6.21 11.42
N VAL A 13 -6.84 6.01 12.67
CA VAL A 13 -8.25 6.20 13.07
C VAL A 13 -8.70 7.66 12.86
N PRO A 14 -7.94 8.69 13.29
CA PRO A 14 -8.26 10.08 12.96
C PRO A 14 -8.27 10.37 11.46
N HIS A 15 -7.34 9.79 10.69
CA HIS A 15 -7.29 9.94 9.24
C HIS A 15 -8.59 9.48 8.57
N GLU A 16 -9.05 8.28 8.89
CA GLU A 16 -10.27 7.71 8.31
C GLU A 16 -11.52 8.43 8.84
N LEU A 17 -11.54 8.80 10.12
CA LEU A 17 -12.65 9.56 10.70
C LEU A 17 -12.76 10.97 10.08
N ALA A 18 -11.64 11.59 9.72
CA ALA A 18 -11.64 12.87 9.01
C ALA A 18 -12.35 12.77 7.65
N HIS A 19 -12.18 11.66 6.90
CA HIS A 19 -12.95 11.45 5.66
C HIS A 19 -14.45 11.39 5.91
N LEU A 20 -14.88 10.72 6.98
CA LEU A 20 -16.30 10.62 7.34
C LEU A 20 -16.88 11.98 7.76
N ILE A 21 -16.17 12.74 8.60
CA ILE A 21 -16.56 14.09 9.03
C ILE A 21 -16.69 15.01 7.83
N VAL A 22 -15.69 15.01 6.93
CA VAL A 22 -15.70 15.84 5.73
C VAL A 22 -16.87 15.49 4.84
N TYR A 23 -17.13 14.21 4.61
CA TYR A 23 -18.26 13.77 3.80
C TYR A 23 -19.60 14.22 4.41
N GLN A 24 -19.77 14.06 5.73
CA GLN A 24 -20.99 14.43 6.42
C GLN A 24 -21.26 15.95 6.39
N MET A 25 -20.20 16.77 6.45
CA MET A 25 -20.30 18.22 6.52
C MET A 25 -20.33 18.91 5.15
N PHE A 26 -19.56 18.42 4.18
CA PHE A 26 -19.30 19.09 2.91
C PHE A 26 -19.70 18.24 1.68
N GLY A 27 -20.13 16.99 1.88
CA GLY A 27 -20.44 16.07 0.79
C GLY A 27 -19.19 15.59 0.05
N ARG A 28 -19.32 15.36 -1.26
CA ARG A 28 -18.20 14.87 -2.09
C ARG A 28 -17.25 16.01 -2.45
N VAL A 29 -16.09 16.02 -1.82
CA VAL A 29 -14.98 16.95 -2.10
C VAL A 29 -13.71 16.18 -2.51
N LYS A 30 -12.65 16.90 -2.86
CA LYS A 30 -11.36 16.30 -3.18
C LYS A 30 -10.83 15.53 -1.95
N PRO A 31 -10.44 14.25 -2.07
CA PRO A 31 -9.79 13.52 -0.99
C PRO A 31 -8.55 14.28 -0.49
N HIS A 32 -8.42 14.37 0.84
CA HIS A 32 -7.31 15.08 1.48
C HIS A 32 -7.17 16.56 1.06
N GLY A 33 -8.30 17.17 0.64
CA GLY A 33 -8.42 18.59 0.28
C GLY A 33 -8.42 19.53 1.50
N LYS A 34 -8.76 20.81 1.28
CA LYS A 34 -8.69 21.85 2.33
C LYS A 34 -9.57 21.53 3.53
N GLU A 35 -10.76 20.99 3.30
CA GLU A 35 -11.72 20.59 4.32
C GLU A 35 -11.15 19.47 5.20
N TRP A 36 -10.53 18.46 4.57
CA TRP A 36 -9.88 17.36 5.28
C TRP A 36 -8.65 17.83 6.06
N GLN A 37 -7.81 18.68 5.46
CA GLN A 37 -6.65 19.27 6.14
C GLN A 37 -7.08 20.10 7.35
N LEU A 38 -8.19 20.83 7.26
CA LEU A 38 -8.76 21.57 8.39
C LEU A 38 -9.20 20.63 9.51
N VAL A 39 -9.91 19.54 9.20
CA VAL A 39 -10.32 18.55 10.22
C VAL A 39 -9.09 17.93 10.89
N MET A 40 -8.07 17.55 10.13
CA MET A 40 -6.83 16.99 10.70
C MET A 40 -6.09 17.98 11.60
N ASN A 41 -5.78 19.16 11.08
CA ASN A 41 -4.94 20.13 11.78
C ASN A 41 -5.69 20.83 12.93
N GLU A 42 -6.97 21.16 12.74
CA GLU A 42 -7.72 21.99 13.69
C GLU A 42 -8.58 21.21 14.68
N ILE A 43 -9.12 20.05 14.28
CA ILE A 43 -9.96 19.24 15.17
C ILE A 43 -9.12 18.15 15.82
N PHE A 44 -8.42 17.34 15.03
CA PHE A 44 -7.59 16.25 15.57
C PHE A 44 -6.23 16.70 16.08
N LYS A 45 -5.80 17.93 15.75
CA LYS A 45 -4.47 18.47 16.11
C LYS A 45 -3.34 17.55 15.65
N LEU A 46 -3.51 16.93 14.49
CA LEU A 46 -2.54 16.06 13.83
C LEU A 46 -2.13 16.68 12.49
N PRO A 47 -0.87 16.48 12.05
CA PRO A 47 -0.48 16.91 10.71
C PRO A 47 -1.36 16.23 9.67
N ALA A 48 -1.71 16.98 8.63
CA ALA A 48 -2.51 16.50 7.51
C ALA A 48 -1.68 15.64 6.53
N ASP A 49 -0.93 14.67 7.06
CA ASP A 49 -0.13 13.72 6.27
C ASP A 49 -1.03 12.67 5.64
N THR A 50 -0.86 12.46 4.34
CA THR A 50 -1.66 11.49 3.58
C THR A 50 -1.09 10.08 3.63
N CYS A 51 0.13 9.93 4.15
CA CYS A 51 0.86 8.68 4.18
C CYS A 51 1.45 8.45 5.58
N HIS A 52 1.24 7.25 6.11
CA HIS A 52 1.82 6.80 7.37
C HIS A 52 3.06 5.94 7.07
N GLN A 53 4.06 6.00 7.95
CA GLN A 53 5.25 5.14 7.87
C GLN A 53 5.21 4.10 8.98
N PHE A 54 4.79 2.88 8.66
CA PHE A 54 4.82 1.76 9.60
C PHE A 54 5.97 0.80 9.26
N ASP A 55 6.61 0.21 10.27
CA ASP A 55 7.48 -0.93 10.05
C ASP A 55 6.62 -2.13 9.65
N ILE A 56 6.80 -2.59 8.40
CA ILE A 56 6.04 -3.69 7.80
C ILE A 56 6.81 -5.01 7.79
N LYS A 57 8.01 -5.11 8.38
CA LYS A 57 8.84 -6.33 8.35
C LYS A 57 8.05 -7.57 8.79
N ASN A 58 7.26 -7.44 9.84
CA ASN A 58 6.49 -8.54 10.41
C ASN A 58 5.19 -8.88 9.66
N VAL A 59 4.77 -8.04 8.71
CA VAL A 59 3.63 -8.28 7.82
C VAL A 59 4.06 -8.42 6.36
N GLN A 60 5.37 -8.50 6.10
CA GLN A 60 5.92 -8.67 4.76
C GLN A 60 5.50 -10.07 4.26
N GLY A 61 4.50 -10.08 3.39
CA GLY A 61 3.95 -11.32 2.84
C GLY A 61 4.97 -12.08 1.99
N LYS A 62 4.70 -13.37 1.76
CA LYS A 62 5.51 -14.24 0.90
C LYS A 62 5.80 -13.55 -0.44
N THR A 63 7.07 -13.57 -0.82
CA THR A 63 7.51 -13.17 -2.15
C THR A 63 7.87 -14.39 -2.97
N PHE A 64 7.78 -14.25 -4.28
CA PHE A 64 7.97 -15.32 -5.25
C PHE A 64 9.09 -14.91 -6.20
N GLU A 65 10.03 -15.81 -6.42
CA GLU A 65 11.18 -15.53 -7.28
C GLU A 65 10.79 -15.57 -8.76
N TYR A 66 11.19 -14.54 -9.49
CA TYR A 66 11.05 -14.43 -10.94
C TYR A 66 12.39 -14.03 -11.54
N ARG A 67 12.71 -14.57 -12.71
CA ARG A 67 13.94 -14.23 -13.44
C ARG A 67 13.64 -13.66 -14.81
N CYS A 68 14.50 -12.77 -15.25
CA CYS A 68 14.65 -12.39 -16.64
C CYS A 68 16.12 -12.56 -17.03
N ALA A 69 16.46 -12.28 -18.30
CA ALA A 69 17.83 -12.44 -18.79
C ALA A 69 18.88 -11.55 -18.08
N CYS A 70 18.48 -10.54 -17.30
CA CYS A 70 19.42 -9.60 -16.68
C CYS A 70 19.46 -9.60 -15.14
N GLN A 71 18.44 -10.15 -14.46
CA GLN A 71 18.39 -10.16 -12.98
C GLN A 71 17.23 -11.02 -12.44
N THR A 72 17.31 -11.27 -11.13
CA THR A 72 16.25 -11.85 -10.30
C THR A 72 15.34 -10.75 -9.72
N HIS A 73 14.07 -11.08 -9.54
CA HIS A 73 13.02 -10.23 -9.00
C HIS A 73 12.21 -11.01 -7.96
N PHE A 74 11.81 -10.35 -6.88
CA PHE A 74 10.89 -10.91 -5.90
C PHE A 74 9.54 -10.23 -6.05
N LEU A 75 8.54 -10.95 -6.56
CA LEU A 75 7.19 -10.46 -6.75
C LEU A 75 6.33 -10.78 -5.54
N THR A 76 5.45 -9.85 -5.15
CA THR A 76 4.47 -10.10 -4.08
C THR A 76 3.44 -11.14 -4.52
N ILE A 77 2.80 -11.80 -3.55
CA ILE A 77 1.70 -12.75 -3.80
C ILE A 77 0.61 -12.18 -4.73
N ARG A 78 0.32 -10.88 -4.66
CA ARG A 78 -0.66 -10.22 -5.55
C ARG A 78 -0.21 -10.26 -7.01
N ARG A 79 1.06 -9.95 -7.29
CA ARG A 79 1.59 -9.98 -8.67
C ARG A 79 1.73 -11.41 -9.18
N HIS A 80 2.20 -12.33 -8.32
CA HIS A 80 2.24 -13.75 -8.64
C HIS A 80 0.86 -14.30 -9.02
N ASN A 81 -0.18 -14.03 -8.21
CA ASN A 81 -1.55 -14.46 -8.48
C ASN A 81 -2.10 -13.86 -9.78
N LYS A 82 -1.77 -12.61 -10.12
CA LYS A 82 -2.17 -12.01 -11.40
C LYS A 82 -1.54 -12.71 -12.61
N ILE A 83 -0.27 -13.12 -12.49
CA ILE A 83 0.40 -13.89 -13.54
C ILE A 83 -0.28 -15.25 -13.70
N MET A 84 -0.52 -15.94 -12.57
CA MET A 84 -1.06 -17.31 -12.58
C MET A 84 -2.54 -17.41 -12.95
N LYS A 85 -3.36 -16.41 -12.59
CA LYS A 85 -4.83 -16.48 -12.74
C LYS A 85 -5.40 -15.54 -13.80
N GLU A 86 -4.75 -14.40 -14.03
CA GLU A 86 -5.28 -13.33 -14.89
C GLU A 86 -4.49 -13.19 -16.21
N ASN A 87 -3.55 -14.11 -16.48
CA ASN A 87 -2.66 -14.09 -17.66
C ASN A 87 -1.93 -12.76 -17.87
N ILE A 88 -1.62 -12.06 -16.77
CA ILE A 88 -0.88 -10.79 -16.79
C ILE A 88 0.61 -11.06 -16.96
N GLU A 89 1.25 -10.35 -17.87
CA GLU A 89 2.70 -10.38 -18.02
C GLU A 89 3.35 -9.13 -17.40
N TYR A 90 4.43 -9.35 -16.64
CA TYR A 90 5.27 -8.27 -16.15
C TYR A 90 6.60 -8.29 -16.90
N LEU A 91 7.12 -7.09 -17.18
CA LEU A 91 8.41 -6.89 -17.85
C LEU A 91 9.42 -6.27 -16.88
N CYS A 92 10.68 -6.68 -17.01
CA CYS A 92 11.78 -6.06 -16.29
C CYS A 92 11.94 -4.60 -16.74
N LYS A 93 12.03 -3.65 -15.81
CA LYS A 93 12.23 -2.23 -16.13
C LYS A 93 13.57 -1.94 -16.81
N LYS A 94 14.58 -2.81 -16.62
CA LYS A 94 15.94 -2.65 -17.14
C LYS A 94 16.08 -3.20 -18.57
N CYS A 95 15.77 -4.48 -18.78
CA CYS A 95 15.95 -5.13 -20.08
C CYS A 95 14.66 -5.29 -20.90
N ARG A 96 13.50 -4.94 -20.33
CA ARG A 96 12.16 -5.17 -20.91
C ARG A 96 11.81 -6.63 -21.20
N GLY A 97 12.65 -7.58 -20.77
CA GLY A 97 12.37 -9.01 -20.88
C GLY A 97 11.22 -9.44 -19.95
N LYS A 98 10.47 -10.46 -20.38
CA LYS A 98 9.39 -11.07 -19.60
C LYS A 98 9.93 -11.67 -18.30
N LEU A 99 9.21 -11.48 -17.22
CA LEU A 99 9.48 -12.12 -15.94
C LEU A 99 8.95 -13.56 -15.97
N VAL A 100 9.84 -14.53 -15.79
CA VAL A 100 9.51 -15.96 -15.74
C VAL A 100 9.57 -16.43 -14.29
N PHE A 101 8.53 -17.12 -13.84
CA PHE A 101 8.48 -17.68 -12.49
C PHE A 101 9.53 -18.77 -12.32
N VAL A 102 10.24 -18.77 -11.20
CA VAL A 102 11.12 -19.88 -10.81
C VAL A 102 10.33 -20.72 -9.82
N ASP A 103 9.88 -21.90 -10.25
CA ASP A 103 9.27 -22.87 -9.34
C ASP A 103 10.39 -23.59 -8.61
N ASP A 104 10.39 -23.52 -7.28
CA ASP A 104 11.23 -24.37 -6.45
C ASP A 104 10.53 -25.74 -6.35
N GLU A 105 10.60 -26.54 -7.41
CA GLU A 105 10.37 -27.99 -7.32
C GLU A 105 11.68 -28.67 -6.89
N GLU A 106 11.79 -28.95 -5.60
CA GLU A 106 12.58 -30.06 -5.04
C GLU A 106 11.67 -31.05 -4.31
#